data_AF-X1QAB3-F1
#
_entry.id   AF-X1QAB3-F1
#
_cell.length_a   1.000
_cell.length_b   1.000
_cell.length_c   1.000
_cell.angle_alpha   90.00
_cell.angle_beta   90.00
_cell.angle_gamma   90.00
#
_symmetry.space_group_name_H-M   'P 1'
#
loop_
_entity.id
_entity.type
_entity.pdbx_description
1 polymer ?
#
loop_
_entity_poly.entity_id
_entity_poly.type
_entity_poly.pdbx_seq_one_letter_code
_entity_poly.pdbx_strand_id
1 'polypeptide(L)' 'HRNNKYCDICGYEFPAIKEDKIVAEYEVFQKGAPTPKKPNFCPTCGASMKDAKNLRFCEFCGSKIV' A
#
# COMPACT_ATOMS: atom_id res chain seq x y z
N HIS A 1 24.09 -2.87 -12.85
CA HIS A 1 23.75 -2.90 -11.40
C HIS A 1 22.91 -1.67 -11.06
N ARG A 2 21.62 -1.82 -10.73
CA ARG A 2 20.76 -0.68 -10.34
C ARG A 2 21.07 -0.31 -8.89
N ASN A 3 21.72 0.83 -8.67
CA ASN A 3 22.06 1.32 -7.33
C ASN A 3 20.80 1.90 -6.69
N ASN A 4 20.21 1.16 -5.75
CA ASN A 4 18.95 1.50 -5.07
C ASN A 4 19.13 2.48 -3.90
N LYS A 5 20.27 3.15 -3.80
CA LYS A 5 20.57 4.12 -2.74
C LYS A 5 20.03 5.52 -3.02
N TYR A 6 19.70 5.82 -4.28
CA TYR A 6 19.25 7.15 -4.69
C TYR A 6 17.92 7.05 -5.44
N CYS A 7 17.04 8.03 -5.24
CA CYS A 7 15.83 8.21 -6.02
C CYS A 7 16.20 8.49 -7.48
N ASP A 8 15.66 7.72 -8.43
CA ASP A 8 15.91 7.88 -9.85
C ASP A 8 15.21 9.10 -10.48
N ILE A 9 14.31 9.74 -9.73
CA ILE A 9 13.59 10.96 -10.15
C ILE A 9 14.26 12.22 -9.62
N CYS A 10 14.61 12.28 -8.33
CA CYS A 10 15.10 13.50 -7.68
C CYS A 10 16.53 13.41 -7.13
N GLY A 11 17.18 12.24 -7.21
CA GLY A 11 18.55 12.05 -6.72
C GLY A 11 18.70 11.98 -5.19
N TYR A 12 17.60 12.07 -4.44
CA TYR A 12 17.63 11.98 -2.98
C TYR A 12 18.23 10.65 -2.50
N GLU A 13 19.17 10.72 -1.56
CA GLU A 13 19.82 9.55 -0.96
C GLU A 13 18.95 8.93 0.14
N PHE A 14 18.59 7.66 -0.02
CA PHE A 14 17.83 6.94 0.98
C PHE A 14 18.70 6.61 2.20
N PRO A 15 18.19 6.79 3.43
CA PRO A 15 18.92 6.39 4.62
C PRO A 15 19.23 4.89 4.60
N ALA A 16 20.43 4.53 5.02
CA ALA A 16 20.80 3.13 5.19
C ALA A 16 19.86 2.49 6.22
N ILE A 17 19.17 1.43 5.82
CA ILE A 17 18.39 0.60 6.74
C ILE A 17 19.40 -0.09 7.66
N LYS A 18 19.46 0.34 8.92
CA LYS A 18 20.40 -0.18 9.94
C LYS A 18 19.84 -1.37 10.71
N GLU A 19 18.55 -1.63 10.60
CA GLU A 19 17.91 -2.78 11.21
C GLU A 19 18.07 -4.03 10.33
N ASP A 20 18.17 -5.19 10.99
CA ASP A 20 18.04 -6.48 10.32
C ASP A 20 16.74 -6.50 9.52
N LYS A 21 16.82 -6.95 8.27
CA LYS A 21 15.63 -7.12 7.43
C LYS A 21 14.66 -8.02 8.17
N ILE A 22 13.58 -7.43 8.69
CA ILE A 22 12.49 -8.21 9.27
C ILE A 22 11.94 -9.03 8.11
N VAL A 23 12.26 -10.33 8.08
CA VAL A 23 11.61 -11.29 7.19
C VAL A 23 10.22 -11.49 7.77
N ALA A 24 9.33 -10.54 7.48
CA ALA A 24 7.93 -10.70 7.78
C ALA A 24 7.42 -11.84 6.90
N GLU A 25 6.80 -12.84 7.49
CA GLU A 25 6.09 -13.87 6.73
C GLU A 25 4.92 -13.21 5.99
N TYR A 26 4.85 -13.41 4.67
CA TYR A 26 3.81 -12.83 3.84
C TYR A 26 3.21 -13.89 2.93
N GLU A 27 1.89 -13.83 2.77
CA GLU A 27 1.19 -14.66 1.80
C GLU A 27 1.31 -14.06 0.40
N VAL A 28 1.73 -14.88 -0.57
CA VAL A 28 1.81 -14.49 -1.98
C VAL A 28 0.51 -14.87 -2.67
N PHE A 29 -0.28 -13.87 -3.04
CA PHE A 29 -1.48 -14.08 -3.86
C PHE A 29 -1.11 -14.17 -5.33
N GLN A 30 -1.60 -15.21 -6.01
CA GLN A 30 -1.43 -15.36 -7.45
C GLN A 30 -2.12 -14.21 -8.21
N LYS A 31 -1.55 -13.80 -9.34
CA LYS A 31 -2.15 -12.76 -10.19
C LYS A 31 -3.56 -13.18 -10.61
N GLY A 32 -4.55 -12.34 -10.33
CA GLY A 32 -5.97 -12.62 -10.59
C GLY A 32 -6.72 -13.29 -9.44
N ALA A 33 -6.03 -13.65 -8.35
CA ALA A 33 -6.70 -14.05 -7.12
C ALA A 33 -7.51 -12.89 -6.53
N PRO A 34 -8.69 -13.15 -5.94
CA PRO A 34 -9.45 -12.11 -5.25
C PRO A 34 -8.62 -11.58 -4.09
N THR A 35 -8.48 -10.26 -4.01
CA THR A 35 -7.83 -9.62 -2.86
C THR A 35 -8.63 -9.93 -1.60
N PRO A 36 -7.97 -10.24 -0.46
CA PRO A 36 -8.66 -10.42 0.81
C PRO A 36 -9.57 -9.22 1.11
N LYS A 37 -10.81 -9.49 1.53
CA LYS A 37 -11.72 -8.43 1.97
C LYS A 37 -11.10 -7.77 3.20
N LYS A 38 -10.59 -6.56 3.02
CA LYS A 38 -10.11 -5.73 4.13
C LYS A 38 -11.21 -4.74 4.51
N PRO A 39 -11.95 -4.96 5.61
CA PRO A 39 -13.15 -4.18 5.94
C PRO A 39 -12.89 -2.67 6.15
N ASN A 40 -11.63 -2.27 6.33
CA ASN A 40 -11.22 -0.88 6.56
C ASN A 40 -10.43 -0.30 5.38
N PHE A 41 -10.58 -0.83 4.16
CA PHE A 41 -9.85 -0.32 3.00
C PHE A 41 -10.78 -0.15 1.79
N CYS A 42 -10.55 0.90 1.01
CA CYS A 42 -11.29 1.13 -0.22
C CYS A 42 -11.08 -0.06 -1.17
N PRO A 43 -12.14 -0.72 -1.67
CA PRO A 43 -12.00 -1.88 -2.55
C PRO A 43 -11.43 -1.52 -3.92
N THR A 44 -11.49 -0.24 -4.30
CA THR A 44 -11.07 0.23 -5.63
C THR A 44 -9.62 0.71 -5.65
N CYS A 45 -9.18 1.50 -4.66
CA CYS A 45 -7.82 2.07 -4.64
C CYS A 45 -6.94 1.57 -3.49
N GLY A 46 -7.50 0.80 -2.53
CA GLY A 46 -6.75 0.29 -1.39
C GLY A 46 -6.40 1.34 -0.33
N ALA A 47 -6.99 2.54 -0.36
CA ALA A 47 -6.80 3.54 0.68
C ALA A 47 -7.39 3.08 2.03
N SER A 48 -6.71 3.39 3.13
CA SER A 48 -7.21 3.11 4.48
C SER A 48 -8.44 3.95 4.81
N MET A 49 -9.46 3.31 5.37
CA MET A 49 -10.72 3.88 5.84
C MET A 49 -10.92 3.64 7.34
N LYS A 50 -9.84 3.35 8.10
CA LYS A 50 -9.92 3.03 9.54
C LYS A 50 -10.64 4.08 10.38
N ASP A 51 -10.49 5.35 10.04
CA ASP A 51 -11.10 6.48 10.77
C ASP A 51 -12.37 7.00 10.10
N ALA A 52 -12.77 6.39 8.98
CA ALA A 52 -13.93 6.80 8.21
C ALA A 52 -15.23 6.32 8.86
N LYS A 53 -16.05 7.25 9.34
CA LYS A 53 -17.42 6.95 9.76
C LYS A 53 -18.39 7.35 8.64
N ASN A 54 -19.21 6.39 8.18
CA ASN A 54 -20.30 6.63 7.21
C ASN A 54 -19.88 7.21 5.84
N LEU A 55 -18.73 6.81 5.29
CA LEU A 55 -18.35 7.23 3.94
C LEU A 55 -19.18 6.52 2.87
N ARG A 56 -19.97 7.28 2.12
CA ARG A 56 -20.61 6.81 0.87
C ARG A 56 -19.63 6.74 -0.29
N PHE A 57 -18.56 7.53 -0.23
CA PHE A 57 -17.53 7.66 -1.27
C PHE A 57 -16.15 7.71 -0.63
N CYS A 58 -15.15 7.13 -1.30
CA CYS A 58 -13.75 7.22 -0.91
C CYS A 58 -13.24 8.65 -1.11
N GLU A 59 -12.66 9.25 -0.07
CA GLU A 59 -12.09 10.60 -0.13
C GLU A 59 -10.84 10.70 -1.03
N PHE A 60 -10.17 9.58 -1.31
CA PHE A 60 -8.93 9.55 -2.09
C PHE A 60 -9.17 9.34 -3.60
N CYS A 61 -10.19 8.57 -3.97
CA CYS A 61 -10.44 8.21 -5.38
C CYS A 61 -11.87 8.46 -5.86
N GLY A 62 -12.76 8.96 -5.00
CA GLY A 62 -14.16 9.25 -5.34
C GLY A 62 -15.04 8.02 -5.57
N SER A 63 -14.49 6.80 -5.51
CA SER A 63 -15.27 5.57 -5.73
C SER A 63 -16.31 5.37 -4.64
N LYS A 64 -17.50 4.92 -5.02
CA LYS A 64 -18.58 4.61 -4.08
C LYS A 64 -18.15 3.44 -3.18
N ILE A 65 -18.23 3.64 -1.86
CA ILE A 65 -18.04 2.58 -0.87
C ILE A 65 -19.42 1.92 -0.71
N VAL A 66 -19.59 0.75 -1.33
CA VAL A 66 -20.82 -0.07 -1.28
C VAL A 66 -20.79 -1.05 -0.13
#